data_AF-A0A6N2ADD3-F1
#
_entry.id   AF-A0A6N2ADD3-F1
#
_cell.length_a   1.000
_cell.length_b   1.000
_cell.length_c   1.000
_cell.angle_alpha   90.00
_cell.angle_beta   90.00
_cell.angle_gamma   90.00
#
_symmetry.space_group_name_H-M   'P 1'
#
loop_
_entity.id
_entity.type
_entity.pdbx_description
1 polymer ?
#
loop_
_entity_poly.entity_id
_entity_poly.type
_entity_poly.pdbx_seq_one_letter_code
_entity_poly.pdbx_strand_id
1 'polypeptide(L)'
;CGLYTGGVILRKAKMYEEYMQMVPIPARKASLIPCNSWIGLAASIKGLYEQLLHYLTNLSIKNWDSLRIGASDEDVPLDTLIDPAKVEASIWLIEEMHRY
;
A
#
# COMPACT_ATOMS: atom_id res chain seq x y z
N CYS A 1 -0.43 -22.78 -27.12
CA CYS A 1 -1.32 -21.64 -26.80
C CYS A 1 -0.91 -20.84 -25.53
N GLY A 2 -0.13 -21.38 -24.57
CA GLY A 2 0.29 -20.64 -23.36
C GLY A 2 1.48 -19.66 -23.50
N LEU A 3 2.26 -19.75 -24.58
CA LEU A 3 3.41 -18.86 -24.81
C LEU A 3 2.99 -17.43 -25.19
N TYR A 4 1.86 -17.27 -25.87
CA TYR A 4 1.36 -15.97 -26.32
C TYR A 4 0.81 -15.14 -25.16
N THR A 5 0.12 -15.77 -24.21
CA THR A 5 -0.42 -15.12 -23.01
C THR A 5 0.67 -14.70 -22.02
N GLY A 6 1.69 -15.55 -21.81
CA GLY A 6 2.84 -15.22 -20.95
C GLY A 6 3.61 -13.99 -21.45
N GLY A 7 3.83 -13.87 -22.77
CA GLY A 7 4.49 -12.70 -23.35
C GLY A 7 3.68 -11.40 -23.21
N VAL A 8 2.35 -11.47 -23.27
CA VAL A 8 1.48 -10.31 -23.04
C VAL A 8 1.51 -9.87 -21.57
N ILE A 9 1.47 -10.81 -20.63
CA ILE A 9 1.54 -10.51 -19.18
C ILE A 9 2.89 -9.86 -18.86
N LEU A 10 4.00 -10.40 -19.36
CA LEU A 10 5.33 -9.86 -19.10
C LEU A 10 5.49 -8.43 -19.60
N ARG A 11 4.96 -8.10 -20.78
CA ARG A 11 4.96 -6.70 -21.28
C ARG A 11 4.15 -5.77 -20.40
N LYS A 12 2.95 -6.19 -19.98
CA LYS A 12 2.09 -5.39 -19.11
C LYS A 12 2.75 -5.15 -17.75
N ALA A 13 3.34 -6.19 -17.16
CA ALA A 13 4.10 -6.08 -15.92
C ALA A 13 5.25 -5.09 -16.07
N LYS A 14 6.05 -5.21 -17.13
CA LYS A 14 7.15 -4.27 -17.40
C LYS A 14 6.68 -2.82 -17.54
N MET A 15 5.65 -2.56 -18.34
CA MET A 15 5.08 -1.21 -18.49
C MET A 15 4.55 -0.65 -17.17
N TYR A 16 3.97 -1.51 -16.34
CA TYR A 16 3.46 -1.13 -15.02
C TYR A 16 4.61 -0.77 -14.06
N GLU A 17 5.68 -1.56 -13.99
CA GLU A 17 6.86 -1.26 -13.17
C GLU A 17 7.53 0.06 -13.61
N GLU A 18 7.72 0.23 -14.92
CA GLU A 18 8.28 1.48 -15.49
C GLU A 18 7.41 2.70 -15.17
N TYR A 19 6.08 2.56 -15.18
CA TYR A 19 5.16 3.63 -14.78
C TYR A 19 5.28 3.93 -13.28
N MET A 20 5.28 2.92 -12.42
CA MET A 20 5.34 3.12 -10.97
C MET A 20 6.65 3.76 -10.50
N GLN A 21 7.77 3.49 -11.18
CA GLN A 21 9.07 4.16 -10.97
C GLN A 21 9.02 5.67 -11.20
N MET A 22 8.12 6.16 -12.07
CA MET A 22 7.98 7.59 -12.37
C MET A 22 7.11 8.33 -11.35
N VAL A 23 6.33 7.62 -10.52
CA VAL A 23 5.45 8.24 -9.52
C VAL A 23 6.30 8.63 -8.30
N PRO A 24 6.43 9.94 -7.99
CA PRO A 24 7.29 10.39 -6.90
C PRO A 24 6.67 10.06 -5.53
N ILE A 25 7.50 9.74 -4.55
CA ILE A 25 7.06 9.66 -3.15
C ILE A 25 6.76 11.08 -2.64
N PRO A 26 5.62 11.33 -1.98
CA PRO A 26 5.29 12.65 -1.46
C PRO A 26 6.32 13.18 -0.46
N ALA A 27 6.86 14.38 -0.74
CA ALA A 27 7.85 15.03 0.13
C ALA A 27 7.26 15.55 1.45
N ARG A 28 5.98 15.89 1.45
CA ARG A 28 5.25 16.33 2.65
C ARG A 28 4.24 15.26 3.02
N LYS A 29 4.39 14.71 4.21
CA LYS A 29 3.45 13.73 4.75
C LYS A 29 2.36 14.44 5.55
N ALA A 30 1.16 13.88 5.58
CA ALA A 30 0.05 14.33 6.38
C ALA A 30 0.42 14.18 7.86
N SER A 31 -0.06 15.07 8.71
CA SER A 31 0.27 15.05 10.14
C SER A 31 -0.55 14.04 10.92
N LEU A 32 -1.75 13.68 10.44
CA LEU A 32 -2.62 12.71 11.08
C LEU A 32 -3.63 12.17 10.06
N ILE A 33 -3.54 10.90 9.72
CA ILE A 33 -4.54 10.20 8.92
C ILE A 33 -5.30 9.27 9.86
N PRO A 34 -6.55 9.56 10.25
CA PRO A 34 -7.35 8.63 11.04
C PRO A 34 -7.49 7.30 10.29
N CYS A 35 -7.17 6.19 10.96
CA CYS A 35 -7.30 4.86 10.37
C CYS A 35 -7.71 3.82 11.42
N ASN A 36 -8.85 3.19 11.18
CA ASN A 36 -9.32 2.06 11.99
C ASN A 36 -8.81 0.70 11.46
N SER A 37 -8.38 0.62 10.20
CA SER A 37 -7.79 -0.56 9.56
C SER A 37 -6.67 -0.20 8.57
N TRP A 38 -5.86 -1.18 8.16
CA TRP A 38 -4.78 -0.98 7.18
C TRP A 38 -5.34 -0.68 5.79
N ILE A 39 -6.42 -1.36 5.38
CA ILE A 39 -7.12 -1.07 4.12
C ILE A 39 -7.74 0.34 4.16
N GLY A 40 -8.31 0.74 5.30
CA GLY A 40 -8.83 2.09 5.50
C GLY A 40 -7.75 3.15 5.34
N LEU A 41 -6.57 2.92 5.92
CA LEU A 41 -5.41 3.80 5.74
C LEU A 41 -4.97 3.90 4.28
N ALA A 42 -4.91 2.78 3.55
CA ALA A 42 -4.53 2.78 2.14
C ALA A 42 -5.51 3.60 1.28
N ALA A 43 -6.81 3.51 1.57
CA ALA A 43 -7.84 4.33 0.93
C ALA A 43 -7.64 5.82 1.25
N SER A 44 -7.36 6.16 2.51
CA SER A 44 -7.07 7.54 2.93
C SER A 44 -5.81 8.09 2.26
N ILE A 45 -4.72 7.31 2.19
CA ILE A 45 -3.48 7.69 1.49
C ILE A 45 -3.77 7.95 0.01
N LYS A 46 -4.50 7.06 -0.66
CA LYS A 46 -4.86 7.24 -2.07
C LYS A 46 -5.68 8.51 -2.31
N GLY A 47 -6.60 8.83 -1.42
CA GLY A 47 -7.41 10.05 -1.50
C GLY A 47 -6.62 11.33 -1.19
N LEU A 48 -5.77 11.30 -0.16
CA LEU A 48 -5.01 12.48 0.31
C LEU A 48 -3.87 12.87 -0.62
N TYR A 49 -3.16 11.88 -1.16
CA TYR A 49 -1.99 12.12 -2.00
C TYR A 49 -2.30 12.06 -3.49
N GLU A 50 -3.52 11.65 -3.85
CA GLU A 50 -3.94 11.45 -5.25
C GLU A 50 -2.99 10.52 -6.03
N GLN A 51 -2.34 9.60 -5.31
CA GLN A 51 -1.36 8.67 -5.85
C GLN A 51 -1.81 7.22 -5.70
N LEU A 52 -1.42 6.39 -6.67
CA LEU A 52 -1.58 4.94 -6.60
C LEU A 52 -0.46 4.36 -5.73
N LEU A 53 -0.81 3.34 -4.95
CA LEU A 53 0.16 2.46 -4.29
C LEU A 53 0.52 1.29 -5.20
N HIS A 54 1.74 0.77 -5.05
CA HIS A 54 2.24 -0.38 -5.77
C HIS A 54 1.38 -1.62 -5.49
N TYR A 55 1.28 -2.52 -6.47
CA TYR A 55 0.61 -3.80 -6.35
C TYR A 55 1.10 -4.59 -5.13
N LEU A 56 2.42 -4.66 -4.94
CA LEU A 56 3.02 -5.34 -3.79
C LEU A 56 2.68 -4.65 -2.46
N THR A 57 2.62 -3.32 -2.44
CA THR A 57 2.21 -2.57 -1.23
C THR A 57 0.76 -2.86 -0.88
N ASN A 58 -0.15 -2.82 -1.86
CA ASN A 58 -1.56 -3.19 -1.65
C ASN A 58 -1.70 -4.64 -1.16
N LEU A 59 -0.88 -5.56 -1.67
CA LEU A 59 -0.88 -6.95 -1.22
C LEU A 59 -0.41 -7.07 0.23
N SER A 60 0.66 -6.38 0.62
CA SER A 60 1.16 -6.34 2.00
C SER A 60 0.10 -5.79 2.96
N ILE A 61 -0.54 -4.67 2.61
CA ILE A 61 -1.63 -4.06 3.40
C ILE A 61 -2.77 -5.05 3.62
N LYS A 62 -3.21 -5.74 2.55
CA LYS A 62 -4.28 -6.75 2.64
C LYS A 62 -3.89 -7.90 3.56
N ASN A 63 -2.63 -8.35 3.49
CA ASN A 63 -2.13 -9.41 4.35
C ASN A 63 -2.10 -8.97 5.82
N TRP A 64 -1.67 -7.76 6.13
CA TRP A 64 -1.67 -7.25 7.51
C TRP A 64 -3.08 -7.10 8.09
N ASP A 65 -4.05 -6.64 7.31
CA ASP A 65 -5.45 -6.62 7.76
C ASP A 65 -5.98 -8.06 7.98
N SER A 66 -5.61 -9.00 7.12
CA SER A 66 -6.04 -10.40 7.27
C SER A 66 -5.45 -11.08 8.51
N LEU A 67 -4.24 -10.69 8.94
CA LEU A 67 -3.61 -11.21 10.15
C LEU A 67 -4.32 -10.77 11.44
N ARG A 68 -5.17 -9.75 11.38
CA ARG A 68 -5.98 -9.30 12.52
C ARG A 68 -7.22 -10.16 12.74
N ILE A 69 -7.67 -10.90 11.73
CA ILE A 69 -8.87 -11.75 11.82
C ILE A 69 -8.58 -12.91 12.78
N GLY A 70 -9.38 -13.03 13.84
CA GLY A 70 -9.22 -14.02 14.91
C GLY A 70 -8.17 -13.67 15.96
N ALA A 71 -7.56 -12.49 15.89
CA ALA A 71 -6.65 -12.01 16.93
C ALA A 71 -7.42 -11.49 18.16
N SER A 72 -6.78 -11.50 19.33
CA SER A 72 -7.40 -11.00 20.58
C SER A 72 -7.77 -9.52 20.54
N ASP A 73 -7.12 -8.76 19.66
CA ASP A 73 -7.28 -7.33 19.45
C ASP A 73 -7.97 -6.99 18.11
N GLU A 74 -8.66 -7.95 17.48
CA GLU A 74 -9.33 -7.77 16.18
C GLU A 74 -10.21 -6.51 16.14
N ASP A 75 -11.02 -6.30 17.19
CA ASP A 75 -11.96 -5.18 17.33
C ASP A 75 -11.30 -3.86 17.76
N VAL A 76 -10.00 -3.87 18.10
CA VAL A 76 -9.29 -2.68 18.58
C VAL A 76 -8.85 -1.84 17.37
N PRO A 77 -9.27 -0.57 17.24
CA PRO A 77 -8.92 0.25 16.08
C PRO A 77 -7.40 0.41 15.89
N LEU A 78 -6.94 0.36 14.64
CA LEU A 78 -5.51 0.38 14.33
C LEU A 78 -4.79 1.63 14.87
N ASP A 79 -5.41 2.80 14.77
CA ASP A 79 -4.89 4.08 15.27
C ASP A 79 -4.74 4.15 16.80
N THR A 80 -5.36 3.23 17.55
CA THR A 80 -5.15 3.08 19.00
C THR A 80 -3.98 2.15 19.34
N LEU A 81 -3.62 1.25 18.43
CA LEU A 81 -2.52 0.30 18.59
C LEU A 81 -1.19 0.88 18.12
N ILE A 82 -1.21 1.65 17.03
CA ILE A 82 -0.02 2.23 16.41
C ILE A 82 -0.31 3.68 16.04
N ASP A 83 0.62 4.55 16.41
CA ASP A 83 0.60 5.97 16.04
C ASP A 83 0.42 6.13 14.51
N PRO A 84 -0.65 6.80 14.03
CA PRO A 84 -0.95 6.92 12.60
C PRO A 84 0.20 7.48 11.75
N ALA A 85 1.01 8.39 12.29
CA ALA A 85 2.16 8.94 11.58
C ALA A 85 3.26 7.89 11.37
N LYS A 86 3.44 6.97 12.33
CA LYS A 86 4.34 5.81 12.15
C LYS A 86 3.79 4.85 11.10
N VAL A 87 2.49 4.57 11.13
CA VAL A 87 1.85 3.68 10.16
C VAL A 87 2.01 4.21 8.74
N GLU A 88 1.71 5.49 8.54
CA GLU A 88 1.89 6.18 7.26
C GLU A 88 3.36 6.16 6.81
N ALA A 89 4.30 6.47 7.71
CA ALA A 89 5.72 6.45 7.38
C ALA A 89 6.19 5.06 6.94
N SER A 90 5.72 4.00 7.60
CA SER A 90 6.01 2.60 7.24
C SER A 90 5.45 2.24 5.86
N ILE A 91 4.22 2.66 5.53
CA ILE A 91 3.66 2.42 4.18
C ILE A 91 4.51 3.11 3.12
N TRP A 92 4.91 4.36 3.33
CA TRP A 92 5.75 5.08 2.36
C TRP A 92 7.14 4.46 2.18
N LEU A 93 7.74 3.93 3.25
CA LEU A 93 9.04 3.24 3.16
C LEU A 93 8.93 1.96 2.33
N ILE A 94 7.86 1.18 2.53
CA ILE A 94 7.61 -0.04 1.78
C ILE A 94 7.23 0.27 0.33
N GLU A 95 6.45 1.33 0.10
CA GLU A 95 6.11 1.81 -1.23
C GLU A 95 7.36 2.24 -2.00
N GLU A 96 8.28 2.95 -1.37
CA GLU A 96 9.57 3.31 -1.96
C GLU A 96 10.36 2.07 -2.38
N MET A 97 10.49 1.07 -1.49
CA MET A 97 11.15 -0.20 -1.81
C MET A 97 10.46 -1.00 -2.93
N HIS A 98 9.15 -0.85 -3.13
CA HIS A 98 8.45 -1.54 -4.20
C HIS A 98 8.48 -0.78 -5.53
N ARG A 99 8.69 0.55 -5.50
CA ARG A 99 8.84 1.35 -6.72
C ARG A 99 10.26 1.31 -7.28
N TYR A 100 11.28 0.99 -6.49
CA TYR A 100 12.70 1.00 -6.89
C TYR A 100 13.35 -0.38 -6.76
#